data_AF-A0A2T3E8R5-F1
#
_entry.id   AF-A0A2T3E8R5-F1
#
_cell.length_a   1.000
_cell.length_b   1.000
_cell.length_c   1.000
_cell.angle_alpha   90.00
_cell.angle_beta   90.00
_cell.angle_gamma   90.00
#
_symmetry.space_group_name_H-M   'P 1'
#
loop_
_entity.id
_entity.type
_entity.pdbx_description
1 polymer ?
#
loop_
_entity_poly.entity_id
_entity_poly.type
_entity_poly.pdbx_seq_one_letter_code
_entity_poly.pdbx_strand_id
1 'polypeptide(L)'
;MKFRFFPRFAARCCHMLLWFATSISLLLVSPELADAAGAATGTPMRFLLVHGEMGQCRADDTCPDWISAEGQIMADTPRKLQKVLKQVGSRKLPIVVSSPGGDVKAAMEMARIIRKQKLSIAVGRTRSRACPYAEPICPAAFAKDGSITGQPFSYGAICFSACPLFFTGGVQRVSSPFALLGVHQITTTYSEVRVQYRTEYEMVDGRRRVISKKEIGRKFVGKYDTTKLDKAQRARLVAFLDKMGVDRGLVDLMLGTDPNGIHLISRMDALRLRLTTEPADADALVSARNCKENQSISDCAASAPSTNEAPTTGAPMTSASAIAGK
;
A
#
# COMPACT_ATOMS: atom_id res chain seq x y z
N MET A 1 -76.79 27.38 -57.51
CA MET A 1 -75.65 26.44 -57.47
C MET A 1 -74.69 26.80 -58.59
N LYS A 2 -73.48 27.30 -58.28
CA LYS A 2 -72.50 27.73 -59.28
C LYS A 2 -71.22 26.91 -59.11
N PHE A 3 -70.92 26.11 -60.13
CA PHE A 3 -69.66 25.43 -60.36
C PHE A 3 -68.52 26.44 -60.62
N ARG A 4 -67.31 26.11 -60.16
CA ARG A 4 -66.06 26.55 -60.78
C ARG A 4 -65.03 25.40 -60.81
N PHE A 5 -64.42 25.29 -61.99
CA PHE A 5 -63.30 24.48 -62.49
C PHE A 5 -62.16 24.21 -61.47
N PHE A 6 -61.68 22.96 -61.30
CA PHE A 6 -60.54 22.25 -61.96
C PHE A 6 -59.13 22.87 -61.70
N PRO A 7 -57.98 22.13 -61.73
CA PRO A 7 -57.77 20.68 -61.89
C PRO A 7 -56.72 20.02 -60.95
N ARG A 8 -56.79 18.68 -60.94
CA ARG A 8 -55.75 17.64 -60.81
C ARG A 8 -54.28 18.09 -60.67
N PHE A 9 -53.52 17.46 -59.77
CA PHE A 9 -52.40 16.60 -60.16
C PHE A 9 -52.04 15.61 -59.03
N ALA A 10 -51.86 14.36 -59.45
CA ALA A 10 -51.68 13.20 -58.60
C ALA A 10 -50.21 12.98 -58.20
N ALA A 11 -50.07 12.45 -56.98
CA ALA A 11 -49.10 11.45 -56.55
C ALA A 11 -47.67 11.51 -57.12
N ARG A 12 -46.73 11.97 -56.29
CA ARG A 12 -45.42 11.35 -56.07
C ARG A 12 -44.64 12.12 -55.02
N CYS A 13 -44.32 11.44 -53.92
CA CYS A 13 -42.99 11.34 -53.31
C CYS A 13 -43.06 11.26 -51.78
N CYS A 14 -42.64 10.09 -51.31
CA CYS A 14 -41.85 9.85 -50.11
C CYS A 14 -42.33 10.49 -48.80
N HIS A 15 -43.02 9.64 -48.03
CA HIS A 15 -42.80 9.43 -46.60
C HIS A 15 -41.97 10.50 -45.88
N MET A 16 -42.71 11.54 -45.51
CA MET A 16 -42.50 12.39 -44.36
C MET A 16 -42.22 11.53 -43.12
N LEU A 17 -41.22 11.96 -42.34
CA LEU A 17 -41.05 11.76 -40.89
C LEU A 17 -40.77 10.32 -40.42
N LEU A 18 -39.50 10.01 -40.11
CA LEU A 18 -39.08 9.28 -38.88
C LEU A 18 -37.59 8.88 -38.90
N TRP A 19 -36.66 9.78 -39.25
CA TRP A 19 -35.23 9.52 -39.07
C TRP A 19 -34.52 10.73 -38.44
N PHE A 20 -34.95 11.10 -37.24
CA PHE A 20 -34.17 11.88 -36.28
C PHE A 20 -33.97 11.02 -35.03
N ALA A 21 -33.02 10.09 -35.10
CA ALA A 21 -32.48 9.39 -33.94
C ALA A 21 -30.99 9.14 -34.17
N THR A 22 -30.28 10.19 -34.59
CA THR A 22 -28.82 10.23 -34.60
C THR A 22 -28.33 10.64 -33.21
N SER A 23 -27.68 9.69 -32.54
CA SER A 23 -26.37 9.91 -31.92
C SER A 23 -26.28 10.96 -30.79
N ILE A 24 -26.79 10.65 -29.60
CA ILE A 24 -26.19 11.12 -28.34
C ILE A 24 -26.17 9.94 -27.37
N SER A 25 -25.14 9.12 -27.48
CA SER A 25 -24.75 8.17 -26.45
C SER A 25 -23.23 8.17 -26.45
N LEU A 26 -22.63 9.10 -25.70
CA LEU A 26 -21.30 8.97 -25.13
C LEU A 26 -21.05 10.12 -24.15
N LEU A 27 -20.41 9.78 -23.02
CA LEU A 27 -19.75 10.64 -22.04
C LEU A 27 -20.60 11.25 -20.92
N LEU A 28 -21.15 10.37 -20.08
CA LEU A 28 -21.05 10.57 -18.62
C LEU A 28 -19.91 9.69 -18.11
N VAL A 29 -18.67 10.17 -18.24
CA VAL A 29 -17.57 9.68 -17.41
C VAL A 29 -17.72 10.41 -16.08
N SER A 30 -18.33 9.74 -15.10
CA SER A 30 -18.35 10.24 -13.72
C SER A 30 -16.91 10.36 -13.21
N PRO A 31 -16.49 11.50 -12.61
CA PRO A 31 -15.16 11.67 -12.05
C PRO A 31 -15.09 11.02 -10.65
N GLU A 32 -15.47 9.76 -10.48
CA GLU A 32 -15.46 9.10 -9.17
C GLU A 32 -14.11 8.50 -8.78
N LEU A 33 -13.19 8.32 -9.74
CA LEU A 33 -11.85 7.78 -9.46
C LEU A 33 -10.85 8.80 -8.90
N ALA A 34 -11.11 10.10 -9.04
CA ALA A 34 -10.22 11.14 -8.52
C ALA A 34 -10.35 11.34 -7.00
N ASP A 35 -11.55 11.10 -6.45
CA ASP A 35 -11.86 11.49 -5.08
C ASP A 35 -11.38 10.46 -4.03
N ALA A 36 -11.32 9.17 -4.40
CA ALA A 36 -10.79 8.13 -3.52
C ALA A 36 -9.26 8.25 -3.27
N ALA A 37 -8.52 8.82 -4.23
CA ALA A 37 -7.10 9.13 -4.07
C ALA A 37 -6.88 10.43 -3.25
N GLY A 38 -7.81 11.38 -3.34
CA GLY A 38 -7.81 12.63 -2.55
C GLY A 38 -8.12 12.39 -1.07
N ALA A 39 -9.06 11.49 -0.76
CA ALA A 39 -9.56 11.26 0.60
C ALA A 39 -8.50 10.77 1.61
N ALA A 40 -7.40 10.17 1.15
CA ALA A 40 -6.32 9.71 2.04
C ALA A 40 -5.21 10.75 2.28
N THR A 41 -5.20 11.86 1.53
CA THR A 41 -4.22 12.93 1.74
C THR A 41 -4.55 13.67 3.04
N GLY A 42 -3.57 13.81 3.93
CA GLY A 42 -3.73 14.46 5.24
C GLY A 42 -4.08 13.54 6.41
N THR A 43 -4.65 12.35 6.18
CA THR A 43 -4.97 11.41 7.28
C THR A 43 -3.70 10.67 7.72
N PRO A 44 -3.23 10.81 8.98
CA PRO A 44 -2.00 10.16 9.43
C PRO A 44 -2.11 8.63 9.39
N MET A 45 -1.03 7.96 8.98
CA MET A 45 -0.97 6.51 8.93
C MET A 45 -1.25 5.90 10.31
N ARG A 46 -2.18 4.94 10.31
CA ARG A 46 -2.62 4.20 11.49
C ARG A 46 -2.22 2.74 11.34
N PHE A 47 -1.83 2.14 12.46
CA PHE A 47 -1.53 0.72 12.53
C PHE A 47 -2.57 0.01 13.39
N LEU A 48 -3.20 -1.02 12.84
CA LEU A 48 -4.20 -1.82 13.54
C LEU A 48 -3.79 -3.28 13.50
N LEU A 49 -3.85 -3.97 14.64
CA LEU A 49 -3.87 -5.43 14.66
C LEU A 49 -5.23 -5.88 14.14
N VAL A 50 -5.21 -6.76 13.14
CA VAL A 50 -6.42 -7.29 12.52
C VAL A 50 -6.48 -8.79 12.74
N HIS A 51 -7.60 -9.23 13.30
CA HIS A 51 -7.98 -10.63 13.40
C HIS A 51 -8.75 -11.03 12.14
N GLY A 52 -8.29 -12.08 11.47
CA GLY A 52 -8.91 -12.52 10.23
C GLY A 52 -10.33 -13.02 10.43
N GLU A 53 -11.19 -12.69 9.47
CA GLU A 53 -12.56 -13.18 9.37
C GLU A 53 -12.88 -13.40 7.89
N MET A 54 -12.20 -14.37 7.29
CA MET A 54 -12.26 -14.64 5.85
C MET A 54 -13.21 -15.81 5.56
N GLY A 55 -13.72 -15.90 4.33
CA GLY A 55 -14.53 -17.06 3.92
C GLY A 55 -13.72 -18.36 3.84
N GLN A 56 -12.40 -18.25 3.68
CA GLN A 56 -11.46 -19.36 3.71
C GLN A 56 -10.46 -19.11 4.84
N CYS A 57 -10.70 -19.75 5.98
CA CYS A 57 -9.73 -19.81 7.07
C CYS A 57 -9.06 -21.19 7.07
N ARG A 58 -8.13 -21.43 8.00
CA ARG A 58 -7.43 -22.71 8.09
C ARG A 58 -8.41 -23.83 8.45
N ALA A 59 -7.99 -25.08 8.25
CA ALA A 59 -8.80 -26.26 8.55
C ALA A 59 -9.21 -26.39 10.03
N ASP A 60 -8.55 -25.65 10.93
CA ASP A 60 -8.88 -25.54 12.36
C ASP A 60 -9.76 -24.32 12.70
N ASP A 61 -10.41 -23.73 11.69
CA ASP A 61 -11.21 -22.50 11.75
C ASP A 61 -10.43 -21.25 12.22
N THR A 62 -9.09 -21.31 12.33
CA THR A 62 -8.28 -20.15 12.70
C THR A 62 -7.91 -19.32 11.48
N CYS A 63 -8.41 -18.09 11.44
CA CYS A 63 -8.02 -17.13 10.42
C CYS A 63 -6.67 -16.48 10.79
N PRO A 64 -5.80 -16.19 9.81
CA PRO A 64 -4.53 -15.48 10.05
C PRO A 64 -4.74 -14.02 10.46
N ASP A 65 -3.89 -13.54 11.37
CA ASP A 65 -3.80 -12.13 11.77
C ASP A 65 -2.83 -11.36 10.86
N TRP A 66 -3.01 -10.03 10.76
CA TRP A 66 -2.07 -9.11 10.11
C TRP A 66 -2.05 -7.73 10.78
N ILE A 67 -1.16 -6.87 10.31
CA ILE A 67 -1.14 -5.45 10.69
C ILE A 67 -1.60 -4.62 9.49
N SER A 68 -2.74 -3.94 9.61
CA SER A 68 -3.14 -2.89 8.67
C SER A 68 -2.27 -1.66 8.88
N ALA A 69 -1.77 -1.07 7.80
CA ALA A 69 -0.96 0.15 7.77
C ALA A 69 -1.54 1.12 6.72
N GLU A 70 -2.56 1.88 7.10
CA GLU A 70 -3.30 2.74 6.16
C GLU A 70 -3.19 4.23 6.51
N GLY A 71 -2.94 5.07 5.51
CA GLY A 71 -2.87 6.54 5.61
C GLY A 71 -1.52 7.13 5.22
N GLN A 72 -1.34 8.43 5.43
CA GLN A 72 -0.15 9.19 5.08
C GLN A 72 1.03 8.93 6.02
N ILE A 73 2.21 8.71 5.44
CA ILE A 73 3.45 8.54 6.19
C ILE A 73 3.90 9.90 6.74
N MET A 74 3.91 10.02 8.05
CA MET A 74 4.34 11.21 8.79
C MET A 74 5.68 10.95 9.48
N ALA A 75 6.34 12.00 9.95
CA ALA A 75 7.61 11.91 10.67
C ALA A 75 7.53 11.00 11.93
N ASP A 76 6.35 10.88 12.56
CA ASP A 76 6.14 10.07 13.76
C ASP A 76 5.65 8.63 13.47
N THR A 77 5.34 8.30 12.21
CA THR A 77 4.85 6.98 11.79
C THR A 77 5.79 5.82 12.17
N PRO A 78 7.14 5.94 12.08
CA PRO A 78 8.04 4.86 12.51
C PRO A 78 7.87 4.48 13.99
N ARG A 79 7.59 5.46 14.86
CA ARG A 79 7.34 5.22 16.28
C ARG A 79 6.01 4.47 16.48
N LYS A 80 4.98 4.80 15.72
CA LYS A 80 3.68 4.09 15.74
C LYS A 80 3.82 2.65 15.27
N LEU A 81 4.60 2.42 14.20
CA LEU A 81 4.95 1.07 13.74
C LEU A 81 5.66 0.27 14.83
N GLN A 82 6.69 0.83 15.46
CA GLN A 82 7.38 0.15 16.57
C GLN A 82 6.43 -0.17 17.73
N LYS A 83 5.45 0.69 18.03
CA LYS A 83 4.47 0.46 19.08
C LYS A 83 3.60 -0.77 18.79
N VAL A 84 3.04 -0.87 17.57
CA VAL A 84 2.23 -2.06 17.21
C VAL A 84 3.07 -3.33 17.16
N LEU A 85 4.31 -3.24 16.67
CA LEU A 85 5.23 -4.40 16.63
C LEU A 85 5.57 -4.90 18.04
N LYS A 86 5.69 -4.00 19.02
CA LYS A 86 5.83 -4.39 20.44
C LYS A 86 4.57 -5.05 20.99
N GLN A 87 3.38 -4.57 20.62
CA GLN A 87 2.10 -5.14 21.05
C GLN A 87 1.89 -6.56 20.53
N VAL A 88 2.32 -6.86 19.30
CA VAL A 88 2.17 -8.21 18.72
C VAL A 88 3.24 -9.20 19.18
N GLY A 89 4.32 -8.72 19.80
CA GLY A 89 5.37 -9.54 20.42
C GLY A 89 6.28 -10.21 19.39
N SER A 90 6.55 -11.50 19.58
CA SER A 90 7.39 -12.31 18.67
C SER A 90 6.65 -12.78 17.41
N ARG A 91 5.34 -12.52 17.32
CA ARG A 91 4.54 -12.84 16.14
C ARG A 91 5.05 -12.03 14.96
N LYS A 92 5.55 -12.72 13.95
CA LYS A 92 5.73 -12.13 12.63
C LYS A 92 4.33 -12.04 12.04
N LEU A 93 3.85 -10.85 11.75
CA LEU A 93 2.56 -10.67 11.09
C LEU A 93 2.83 -9.93 9.78
N PRO A 94 2.19 -10.31 8.66
CA PRO A 94 2.33 -9.56 7.44
C PRO A 94 1.76 -8.14 7.63
N ILE A 95 2.35 -7.18 6.91
CA ILE A 95 1.84 -5.81 6.84
C ILE A 95 0.96 -5.68 5.60
N VAL A 96 -0.24 -5.13 5.73
CA VAL A 96 -1.09 -4.75 4.60
C VAL A 96 -1.12 -3.23 4.53
N VAL A 97 -0.50 -2.65 3.50
CA VAL A 97 -0.28 -1.20 3.38
C VAL A 97 -1.12 -0.57 2.27
N SER A 98 -1.76 0.55 2.59
CA SER A 98 -2.31 1.47 1.59
C SER A 98 -1.99 2.92 1.99
N SER A 99 -1.17 3.59 1.19
CA SER A 99 -0.66 4.92 1.52
C SER A 99 -0.43 5.79 0.29
N PRO A 100 -0.83 7.07 0.33
CA PRO A 100 -0.46 8.04 -0.69
C PRO A 100 1.03 8.44 -0.62
N GLY A 101 1.79 7.95 0.37
CA GLY A 101 3.18 8.35 0.63
C GLY A 101 3.27 9.37 1.76
N GLY A 102 4.24 10.29 1.68
CA GLY A 102 4.52 11.28 2.72
C GLY A 102 6.02 11.41 3.01
N ASP A 103 6.40 11.39 4.28
CA ASP A 103 7.78 11.59 4.71
C ASP A 103 8.70 10.43 4.25
N VAL A 104 9.64 10.76 3.36
CA VAL A 104 10.59 9.81 2.76
C VAL A 104 11.51 9.18 3.81
N LYS A 105 11.98 9.96 4.78
CA LYS A 105 12.91 9.46 5.81
C LYS A 105 12.19 8.46 6.71
N ALA A 106 10.96 8.76 7.11
CA ALA A 106 10.09 7.88 7.88
C ALA A 106 9.79 6.59 7.11
N ALA A 107 9.47 6.66 5.82
CA ALA A 107 9.24 5.49 4.98
C ALA A 107 10.46 4.56 4.94
N MET A 108 11.66 5.12 4.73
CA MET A 108 12.92 4.36 4.73
C MET A 108 13.25 3.79 6.13
N GLU A 109 12.89 4.49 7.20
CA GLU A 109 13.05 3.99 8.57
C GLU A 109 12.14 2.80 8.84
N MET A 110 10.85 2.91 8.49
CA MET A 110 9.89 1.81 8.58
C MET A 110 10.33 0.59 7.78
N ALA A 111 10.86 0.79 6.56
CA ALA A 111 11.40 -0.29 5.75
C ALA A 111 12.51 -1.06 6.49
N ARG A 112 13.44 -0.35 7.13
CA ARG A 112 14.52 -0.96 7.92
C ARG A 112 13.98 -1.71 9.15
N ILE A 113 12.95 -1.18 9.79
CA ILE A 113 12.30 -1.82 10.94
C ILE A 113 11.70 -3.17 10.53
N ILE A 114 10.87 -3.21 9.48
CA ILE A 114 10.22 -4.45 9.04
C ILE A 114 11.21 -5.45 8.43
N ARG A 115 12.25 -4.95 7.72
CA ARG A 115 13.33 -5.79 7.17
C ARG A 115 14.06 -6.52 8.27
N LYS A 116 14.43 -5.82 9.35
CA LYS A 116 15.12 -6.41 10.51
C LYS A 116 14.29 -7.52 11.16
N GLN A 117 12.97 -7.38 11.18
CA GLN A 117 12.05 -8.36 11.75
C GLN A 117 11.65 -9.48 10.77
N LYS A 118 12.12 -9.42 9.52
CA LYS A 118 11.77 -10.36 8.45
C LYS A 118 10.26 -10.46 8.21
N LEU A 119 9.56 -9.32 8.22
CA LEU A 119 8.13 -9.29 7.94
C LEU A 119 7.86 -9.25 6.44
N SER A 120 6.74 -9.82 6.02
CA SER A 120 6.21 -9.68 4.68
C SER A 120 5.29 -8.47 4.58
N ILE A 121 5.10 -7.95 3.37
CA ILE A 121 4.24 -6.78 3.13
C ILE A 121 3.48 -6.91 1.81
N ALA A 122 2.21 -6.50 1.81
CA ALA A 122 1.36 -6.44 0.63
C ALA A 122 0.77 -5.05 0.45
N VAL A 123 0.61 -4.61 -0.79
CA VAL A 123 -0.26 -3.47 -1.09
C VAL A 123 -1.72 -3.94 -1.02
N GLY A 124 -2.48 -3.34 -0.12
CA GLY A 124 -3.86 -3.72 0.15
C GLY A 124 -4.50 -2.84 1.21
N ARG A 125 -5.79 -3.02 1.42
CA ARG A 125 -6.59 -2.38 2.46
C ARG A 125 -7.26 -3.42 3.33
N THR A 126 -7.76 -3.00 4.47
CA THR A 126 -8.54 -3.82 5.38
C THR A 126 -9.98 -3.36 5.41
N ARG A 127 -10.92 -4.32 5.41
CA ARG A 127 -12.34 -4.06 5.64
C ARG A 127 -12.90 -4.94 6.76
N SER A 128 -13.88 -4.46 7.50
CA SER A 128 -14.66 -5.26 8.45
C SER A 128 -16.04 -5.55 7.91
N ARG A 129 -16.57 -6.76 8.15
CA ARG A 129 -17.96 -7.11 7.82
C ARG A 129 -18.98 -6.33 8.65
N ALA A 130 -18.57 -5.82 9.82
CA ALA A 130 -19.40 -4.96 10.66
C ALA A 130 -19.60 -3.55 10.06
N CYS A 131 -18.93 -3.23 8.95
CA CYS A 131 -18.91 -1.88 8.39
C CYS A 131 -19.50 -1.79 6.98
N PRO A 132 -20.09 -0.64 6.61
CA PRO A 132 -20.55 -0.38 5.25
C PRO A 132 -19.42 -0.42 4.23
N TYR A 133 -19.72 -0.76 2.98
CA TYR A 133 -18.72 -0.83 1.91
C TYR A 133 -17.96 0.51 1.69
N ALA A 134 -18.66 1.64 1.83
CA ALA A 134 -18.07 2.98 1.67
C ALA A 134 -17.11 3.37 2.82
N GLU A 135 -17.27 2.76 4.00
CA GLU A 135 -16.44 3.01 5.17
C GLU A 135 -15.85 1.68 5.65
N PRO A 136 -14.77 1.18 5.04
CA PRO A 136 -14.30 -0.19 5.26
C PRO A 136 -13.85 -0.46 6.70
N ILE A 137 -13.51 0.58 7.47
CA ILE A 137 -13.21 0.49 8.90
C ILE A 137 -14.00 1.59 9.61
N CYS A 138 -14.98 1.19 10.40
CA CYS A 138 -15.92 2.03 11.14
C CYS A 138 -15.84 1.71 12.65
N PRO A 139 -16.45 2.51 13.53
CA PRO A 139 -16.40 2.28 14.99
C PRO A 139 -16.85 0.88 15.42
N ALA A 140 -17.81 0.26 14.72
CA ALA A 140 -18.32 -1.08 15.03
C ALA A 140 -17.29 -2.20 14.81
N ALA A 141 -16.23 -1.96 14.04
CA ALA A 141 -15.17 -2.95 13.80
C ALA A 141 -14.23 -3.14 14.99
N PHE A 142 -14.22 -2.19 15.94
CA PHE A 142 -13.21 -2.13 17.01
C PHE A 142 -13.60 -2.98 18.22
N ALA A 143 -12.67 -3.85 18.62
CA ALA A 143 -12.69 -4.51 19.90
C ALA A 143 -12.22 -3.56 21.02
N LYS A 144 -12.45 -3.96 22.28
CA LYS A 144 -12.09 -3.18 23.47
C LYS A 144 -10.59 -2.89 23.59
N ASP A 145 -9.75 -3.76 23.04
CA ASP A 145 -8.29 -3.62 23.04
C ASP A 145 -7.76 -2.79 21.86
N GLY A 146 -8.66 -2.29 20.99
CA GLY A 146 -8.33 -1.50 19.81
C GLY A 146 -7.93 -2.32 18.58
N SER A 147 -7.95 -3.65 18.65
CA SER A 147 -7.88 -4.52 17.47
C SER A 147 -9.18 -4.46 16.67
N ILE A 148 -9.15 -4.96 15.44
CA ILE A 148 -10.34 -5.10 14.60
C ILE A 148 -10.46 -6.51 14.03
N THR A 149 -11.67 -6.91 13.67
CA THR A 149 -11.93 -8.13 12.90
C THR A 149 -12.21 -7.77 11.45
N GLY A 150 -11.59 -8.45 10.49
CA GLY A 150 -11.78 -8.08 9.09
C GLY A 150 -11.17 -9.02 8.05
N GLN A 151 -11.05 -8.48 6.83
CA GLN A 151 -10.52 -9.15 5.64
C GLN A 151 -9.59 -8.19 4.87
N PRO A 152 -8.46 -8.68 4.33
CA PRO A 152 -7.66 -7.92 3.40
C PRO A 152 -8.36 -7.87 2.03
N PHE A 153 -8.14 -6.79 1.29
CA PHE A 153 -8.52 -6.69 -0.11
C PHE A 153 -7.57 -5.77 -0.86
N SER A 154 -7.40 -5.99 -2.16
CA SER A 154 -6.41 -5.24 -2.93
C SER A 154 -7.02 -4.16 -3.84
N TYR A 155 -8.30 -4.27 -4.17
CA TYR A 155 -8.97 -3.36 -5.10
C TYR A 155 -8.93 -1.91 -4.62
N GLY A 156 -8.35 -1.02 -5.44
CA GLY A 156 -8.23 0.41 -5.15
C GLY A 156 -7.26 0.74 -4.00
N ALA A 157 -6.50 -0.23 -3.49
CA ALA A 157 -5.40 0.04 -2.58
C ALA A 157 -4.29 0.79 -3.33
N ILE A 158 -3.64 1.73 -2.66
CA ILE A 158 -2.59 2.56 -3.27
C ILE A 158 -1.29 2.45 -2.50
N CYS A 159 -0.16 2.51 -3.20
CA CYS A 159 1.13 2.71 -2.59
C CYS A 159 1.93 3.66 -3.47
N PHE A 160 1.82 4.96 -3.16
CA PHE A 160 2.38 6.03 -3.97
C PHE A 160 3.55 6.75 -3.29
N SER A 161 4.38 7.41 -4.09
CA SER A 161 5.42 8.34 -3.64
C SER A 161 6.44 7.68 -2.68
N ALA A 162 6.44 8.04 -1.40
CA ALA A 162 7.29 7.44 -0.38
C ALA A 162 6.84 6.03 0.05
N CYS A 163 5.59 5.62 -0.21
CA CYS A 163 5.09 4.29 0.19
C CYS A 163 5.90 3.14 -0.42
N PRO A 164 6.26 3.13 -1.73
CA PRO A 164 7.15 2.12 -2.30
C PRO A 164 8.45 1.94 -1.50
N LEU A 165 9.01 3.00 -0.91
CA LEU A 165 10.21 2.91 -0.06
C LEU A 165 9.94 2.12 1.22
N PHE A 166 8.81 2.34 1.88
CA PHE A 166 8.37 1.50 3.01
C PHE A 166 8.17 0.05 2.56
N PHE A 167 7.46 -0.14 1.46
CA PHE A 167 7.16 -1.44 0.86
C PHE A 167 8.40 -2.28 0.58
N THR A 168 9.52 -1.67 0.14
CA THR A 168 10.79 -2.37 -0.09
C THR A 168 11.35 -3.10 1.15
N GLY A 169 10.90 -2.72 2.36
CA GLY A 169 11.36 -3.32 3.61
C GLY A 169 10.96 -4.79 3.79
N GLY A 170 9.87 -5.25 3.16
CA GLY A 170 9.40 -6.62 3.36
C GLY A 170 10.33 -7.66 2.76
N VAL A 171 10.49 -8.81 3.42
CA VAL A 171 11.25 -9.96 2.86
C VAL A 171 10.49 -10.65 1.73
N GLN A 172 9.16 -10.64 1.81
CA GLN A 172 8.26 -10.93 0.70
C GLN A 172 7.37 -9.71 0.47
N ARG A 173 7.16 -9.38 -0.80
CA ARG A 173 6.53 -8.14 -1.24
C ARG A 173 5.58 -8.43 -2.38
N VAL A 174 4.29 -8.22 -2.16
CA VAL A 174 3.28 -8.52 -3.20
C VAL A 174 2.31 -7.38 -3.42
N SER A 175 1.81 -7.29 -4.63
CA SER A 175 0.88 -6.26 -5.06
C SER A 175 -0.03 -6.85 -6.12
N SER A 176 -1.34 -6.82 -5.83
CA SER A 176 -2.35 -7.23 -6.79
C SER A 176 -2.33 -6.34 -8.03
N PRO A 177 -2.72 -6.85 -9.22
CA PRO A 177 -3.01 -6.02 -10.39
C PRO A 177 -4.10 -4.96 -10.15
N PHE A 178 -4.95 -5.13 -9.13
CA PHE A 178 -6.01 -4.18 -8.77
C PHE A 178 -5.58 -3.18 -7.69
N ALA A 179 -4.35 -3.30 -7.19
CA ALA A 179 -3.70 -2.31 -6.35
C ALA A 179 -2.79 -1.44 -7.22
N LEU A 180 -2.69 -0.15 -6.87
CA LEU A 180 -1.92 0.82 -7.62
C LEU A 180 -0.59 1.09 -6.90
N LEU A 181 0.50 0.65 -7.53
CA LEU A 181 1.85 0.95 -7.08
C LEU A 181 2.43 2.03 -7.99
N GLY A 182 3.00 3.08 -7.42
CA GLY A 182 3.46 4.20 -8.24
C GLY A 182 4.47 5.10 -7.57
N VAL A 183 5.27 5.78 -8.39
CA VAL A 183 6.32 6.69 -7.93
C VAL A 183 6.20 8.04 -8.60
N HIS A 184 6.79 9.05 -7.96
CA HIS A 184 7.02 10.36 -8.55
C HIS A 184 8.27 10.99 -7.93
N GLN A 185 8.68 12.16 -8.44
CA GLN A 185 9.87 12.83 -7.96
C GLN A 185 9.72 13.31 -6.50
N ILE A 186 10.76 13.10 -5.70
CA ILE A 186 10.77 13.48 -4.28
C ILE A 186 10.83 15.01 -4.18
N THR A 187 9.81 15.60 -3.56
CA THR A 187 9.82 17.01 -3.16
C THR A 187 10.41 17.14 -1.77
N THR A 188 11.46 17.95 -1.61
CA THR A 188 12.09 18.26 -0.33
C THR A 188 11.76 19.71 0.06
N THR A 189 11.12 19.88 1.22
CA THR A 189 10.85 21.20 1.80
C THR A 189 12.00 21.62 2.71
N TYR A 190 12.70 22.70 2.36
CA TYR A 190 13.73 23.32 3.18
C TYR A 190 13.12 24.40 4.05
N SER A 191 13.51 24.46 5.33
CA SER A 191 13.20 25.55 6.25
C SER A 191 14.43 26.42 6.39
N GLU A 192 14.40 27.61 5.81
CA GLU A 192 15.50 28.55 5.87
C GLU A 192 15.48 29.29 7.21
N VAL A 193 16.61 29.27 7.91
CA VAL A 193 16.82 29.99 9.17
C VAL A 193 18.06 30.87 9.03
N ARG A 194 17.92 32.14 9.38
CA ARG A 194 19.04 33.08 9.50
C ARG A 194 19.54 33.03 10.94
N VAL A 195 20.77 32.54 11.10
CA VAL A 195 21.45 32.49 12.39
C VAL A 195 22.50 33.59 12.43
N GLN A 196 22.48 34.40 13.49
CA GLN A 196 23.46 35.46 13.73
C GLN A 196 24.43 35.02 14.83
N TYR A 197 25.72 35.20 14.58
CA TYR A 197 26.78 34.89 15.53
C TYR A 197 27.53 36.17 15.94
N ARG A 198 27.83 36.29 17.24
CA ARG A 198 28.90 37.16 17.73
C ARG A 198 30.16 36.32 17.82
N THR A 199 31.19 36.70 17.07
CA THR A 199 32.48 36.02 17.08
C THR A 199 33.53 36.97 17.63
N GLU A 200 34.25 36.55 18.66
CA GLU A 200 35.37 37.28 19.26
C GLU A 200 36.67 36.65 18.77
N TYR A 201 37.67 37.49 18.50
CA TYR A 201 38.96 37.09 17.94
C TYR A 201 40.11 37.62 18.80
N GLU A 202 41.19 36.85 18.85
CA GLU A 202 42.48 37.26 19.41
C GLU A 202 43.54 37.13 18.31
N MET A 203 44.50 38.05 18.27
CA MET A 203 45.62 37.98 17.33
C MET A 203 46.77 37.20 17.96
N VAL A 204 47.18 36.10 17.32
CA VAL A 204 48.33 35.28 17.74
C VAL A 204 49.27 35.14 16.55
N ASP A 205 50.52 35.58 16.70
CA ASP A 205 51.55 35.56 15.64
C ASP A 205 51.06 36.17 14.31
N GLY A 206 50.29 37.27 14.40
CA GLY A 206 49.72 37.94 13.24
C GLY A 206 48.52 37.26 12.59
N ARG A 207 47.98 36.16 13.15
CA ARG A 207 46.79 35.46 12.65
C ARG A 207 45.60 35.63 13.60
N ARG A 208 44.40 35.86 13.02
CA ARG A 208 43.13 35.90 13.78
C ARG A 208 42.79 34.50 14.29
N ARG A 209 42.77 34.32 15.60
CA ARG A 209 42.27 33.13 16.29
C ARG A 209 40.86 33.40 16.83
N VAL A 210 39.87 32.59 16.46
CA VAL A 210 38.52 32.67 17.05
C VAL A 210 38.62 32.22 18.51
N ILE A 211 38.34 33.12 19.46
CA ILE A 211 38.32 32.81 20.89
C ILE A 211 36.92 32.45 21.39
N SER A 212 35.88 32.98 20.73
CA SER A 212 34.48 32.67 21.06
C SER A 212 33.59 32.84 19.84
N LYS A 213 32.60 31.97 19.68
CA LYS A 213 31.53 32.10 18.67
C LYS A 213 30.20 31.79 19.35
N LYS A 214 29.43 32.83 19.65
CA LYS A 214 28.13 32.72 20.33
C LYS A 214 27.00 32.99 19.35
N GLU A 215 26.02 32.10 19.28
CA GLU A 215 24.75 32.37 18.59
C GLU A 215 23.99 33.45 19.38
N ILE A 216 23.72 34.58 18.74
CA ILE A 216 23.04 35.74 19.35
C ILE A 216 21.63 35.95 18.81
N GLY A 217 21.25 35.21 17.77
CA GLY A 217 19.91 35.29 17.20
C GLY A 217 19.65 34.18 16.18
N ARG A 218 18.42 33.70 16.16
CA ARG A 218 17.91 32.73 15.19
C ARG A 218 16.55 33.20 14.71
N LYS A 219 16.44 33.50 13.42
CA LYS A 219 15.20 33.94 12.79
C LYS A 219 14.81 32.97 11.69
N PHE A 220 13.59 32.45 11.73
CA PHE A 220 13.02 31.72 10.61
C PHE A 220 12.76 32.68 9.44
N VAL A 221 13.22 32.31 8.24
CA VAL A 221 13.14 33.13 7.02
C VAL A 221 11.95 32.69 6.18
N GLY A 222 11.78 31.38 5.97
CA GLY A 222 10.71 30.84 5.14
C GLY A 222 10.89 29.35 4.86
N LYS A 223 9.96 28.77 4.10
CA LYS A 223 10.13 27.44 3.51
C LYS A 223 10.16 27.55 2.00
N TYR A 224 10.94 26.70 1.35
CA TYR A 224 10.87 26.51 -0.10
C TYR A 224 10.96 25.02 -0.43
N ASP A 225 10.34 24.63 -1.52
CA ASP A 225 10.37 23.26 -2.01
C ASP A 225 11.36 23.14 -3.16
N THR A 226 12.06 22.02 -3.22
CA THR A 226 12.88 21.64 -4.36
C THR A 226 12.73 20.16 -4.63
N THR A 227 12.70 19.82 -5.90
CA THR A 227 12.68 18.43 -6.35
C THR A 227 14.06 17.92 -6.75
N LYS A 228 15.06 18.81 -6.73
CA LYS A 228 16.45 18.47 -7.00
C LYS A 228 17.05 17.79 -5.78
N LEU A 229 17.42 16.53 -5.95
CA LEU A 229 18.26 15.81 -4.99
C LEU A 229 19.72 16.12 -5.28
N ASP A 230 20.48 16.47 -4.24
CA ASP A 230 21.92 16.55 -4.35
C ASP A 230 22.54 15.15 -4.55
N LYS A 231 23.84 15.14 -4.90
CA LYS A 231 24.58 13.89 -5.15
C LYS A 231 24.57 12.94 -3.95
N ALA A 232 24.64 13.47 -2.74
CA ALA A 232 24.67 12.67 -1.52
C ALA A 232 23.28 12.07 -1.21
N GLN A 233 22.21 12.83 -1.43
CA GLN A 233 20.83 12.38 -1.28
C GLN A 233 20.51 11.27 -2.28
N ARG A 234 20.86 11.45 -3.57
CA ARG A 234 20.71 10.39 -4.59
C ARG A 234 21.49 9.14 -4.21
N ALA A 235 22.75 9.28 -3.78
CA ALA A 235 23.57 8.15 -3.36
C ALA A 235 22.99 7.41 -2.15
N ARG A 236 22.43 8.13 -1.16
CA ARG A 236 21.75 7.52 0.01
C ARG A 236 20.50 6.74 -0.40
N LEU A 237 19.72 7.24 -1.35
CA LEU A 237 18.53 6.55 -1.86
C LEU A 237 18.92 5.27 -2.60
N VAL A 238 19.89 5.35 -3.52
CA VAL A 238 20.41 4.17 -4.24
C VAL A 238 20.95 3.13 -3.27
N ALA A 239 21.81 3.53 -2.33
CA ALA A 239 22.38 2.61 -1.34
C ALA A 239 21.32 1.98 -0.41
N PHE A 240 20.22 2.69 -0.16
CA PHE A 240 19.09 2.14 0.57
C PHE A 240 18.36 1.06 -0.24
N LEU A 241 18.04 1.33 -1.51
CA LEU A 241 17.36 0.37 -2.38
C LEU A 241 18.21 -0.87 -2.65
N ASP A 242 19.52 -0.69 -2.86
CA ASP A 242 20.48 -1.80 -2.99
C ASP A 242 20.40 -2.72 -1.76
N LYS A 243 20.37 -2.16 -0.54
CA LYS A 243 20.23 -2.93 0.71
C LYS A 243 18.87 -3.63 0.86
N MET A 244 17.84 -3.15 0.16
CA MET A 244 16.52 -3.78 0.14
C MET A 244 16.37 -4.79 -1.02
N GLY A 245 17.40 -4.93 -1.87
CA GLY A 245 17.40 -5.83 -3.01
C GLY A 245 16.52 -5.35 -4.18
N VAL A 246 16.31 -4.04 -4.29
CA VAL A 246 15.49 -3.42 -5.34
C VAL A 246 16.40 -2.83 -6.41
N ASP A 247 15.99 -2.97 -7.67
CA ASP A 247 16.75 -2.48 -8.81
C ASP A 247 16.85 -0.94 -8.82
N ARG A 248 18.01 -0.44 -9.27
CA ARG A 248 18.30 1.00 -9.29
C ARG A 248 17.43 1.77 -10.28
N GLY A 249 16.87 1.10 -11.29
CA GLY A 249 15.91 1.69 -12.24
C GLY A 249 14.69 2.31 -11.54
N LEU A 250 14.35 1.88 -10.33
CA LEU A 250 13.29 2.53 -9.55
C LEU A 250 13.64 3.98 -9.22
N VAL A 251 14.91 4.30 -8.94
CA VAL A 251 15.34 5.69 -8.70
C VAL A 251 15.15 6.51 -9.95
N ASP A 252 15.52 5.99 -11.12
CA ASP A 252 15.40 6.74 -12.36
C ASP A 252 13.93 6.98 -12.73
N LEU A 253 13.04 6.01 -12.47
CA LEU A 253 11.58 6.21 -12.57
C LEU A 253 11.06 7.28 -11.60
N MET A 254 11.49 7.25 -10.34
CA MET A 254 11.13 8.27 -9.35
C MET A 254 11.57 9.66 -9.83
N LEU A 255 12.83 9.83 -10.24
CA LEU A 255 13.38 11.14 -10.58
C LEU A 255 12.94 11.67 -11.95
N GLY A 256 12.55 10.79 -12.86
CA GLY A 256 12.04 11.14 -14.19
C GLY A 256 10.54 11.46 -14.23
N THR A 257 9.81 11.29 -13.14
CA THR A 257 8.36 11.50 -13.08
C THR A 257 8.04 12.85 -12.42
N ASP A 258 7.16 13.64 -13.05
CA ASP A 258 6.72 14.94 -12.52
C ASP A 258 6.22 14.86 -11.06
N PRO A 259 6.57 15.81 -10.17
CA PRO A 259 6.15 15.78 -8.76
C PRO A 259 4.63 15.86 -8.54
N ASN A 260 3.85 16.36 -9.50
CA ASN A 260 2.39 16.41 -9.46
C ASN A 260 1.75 15.22 -10.19
N GLY A 261 2.55 14.37 -10.85
CA GLY A 261 2.11 13.16 -11.52
C GLY A 261 2.40 11.90 -10.71
N ILE A 262 1.89 10.77 -11.18
CA ILE A 262 2.25 9.43 -10.68
C ILE A 262 2.58 8.54 -11.87
N HIS A 263 3.79 7.99 -11.88
CA HIS A 263 4.14 6.91 -12.77
C HIS A 263 3.70 5.59 -12.12
N LEU A 264 2.64 5.00 -12.67
CA LEU A 264 2.15 3.69 -12.23
C LEU A 264 3.10 2.60 -12.69
N ILE A 265 3.50 1.74 -11.75
CA ILE A 265 4.38 0.61 -11.99
C ILE A 265 3.51 -0.61 -12.25
N SER A 266 3.61 -1.17 -13.47
CA SER A 266 2.88 -2.37 -13.83
C SER A 266 3.35 -3.59 -13.01
N ARG A 267 2.54 -4.65 -12.94
CA ARG A 267 2.93 -5.91 -12.26
C ARG A 267 4.26 -6.46 -12.79
N MET A 268 4.48 -6.39 -14.11
CA MET A 268 5.69 -6.90 -14.75
C MET A 268 6.90 -6.02 -14.44
N ASP A 269 6.72 -4.70 -14.43
CA ASP A 269 7.82 -3.79 -14.10
C ASP A 269 8.17 -3.86 -12.61
N ALA A 270 7.17 -4.06 -11.73
CA ALA A 270 7.40 -4.31 -10.31
C ALA A 270 8.28 -5.56 -10.08
N LEU A 271 8.06 -6.63 -10.85
CA LEU A 271 8.90 -7.83 -10.80
C LEU A 271 10.31 -7.58 -11.38
N ARG A 272 10.41 -6.91 -12.54
CA ARG A 272 11.71 -6.57 -13.18
C ARG A 272 12.57 -5.71 -12.26
N LEU A 273 11.96 -4.72 -11.61
CA LEU A 273 12.60 -3.84 -10.64
C LEU A 273 12.85 -4.52 -9.29
N ARG A 274 12.41 -5.77 -9.11
CA ARG A 274 12.45 -6.50 -7.83
C ARG A 274 11.72 -5.76 -6.71
N LEU A 275 10.78 -4.90 -7.06
CA LEU A 275 9.94 -4.18 -6.13
C LEU A 275 8.94 -5.13 -5.47
N THR A 276 8.30 -6.00 -6.26
CA THR A 276 7.61 -7.21 -5.78
C THR A 276 8.53 -8.42 -5.86
N THR A 277 8.34 -9.38 -4.97
CA THR A 277 9.09 -10.66 -4.97
C THR A 277 8.39 -11.73 -5.79
N GLU A 278 7.05 -11.68 -5.84
CA GLU A 278 6.25 -12.67 -6.55
C GLU A 278 4.86 -12.12 -6.92
N PRO A 279 4.17 -12.75 -7.87
CA PRO A 279 2.90 -12.27 -8.38
C PRO A 279 1.71 -12.74 -7.51
N ALA A 280 1.51 -12.17 -6.33
CA ALA A 280 0.34 -12.43 -5.46
C ALA A 280 -0.36 -11.15 -4.97
N ASP A 281 -1.40 -11.31 -4.17
CA ASP A 281 -2.21 -10.24 -3.56
C ASP A 281 -2.19 -10.31 -2.02
N ALA A 282 -2.85 -9.34 -1.38
CA ALA A 282 -2.85 -9.18 0.07
C ALA A 282 -3.53 -10.36 0.79
N ASP A 283 -4.61 -10.90 0.23
CA ASP A 283 -5.33 -12.06 0.74
C ASP A 283 -4.49 -13.34 0.67
N ALA A 284 -3.79 -13.61 -0.45
CA ALA A 284 -2.86 -14.73 -0.52
C ALA A 284 -1.71 -14.58 0.50
N LEU A 285 -1.13 -13.39 0.64
CA LEU A 285 -0.05 -13.15 1.60
C LEU A 285 -0.50 -13.36 3.06
N VAL A 286 -1.65 -12.80 3.42
CA VAL A 286 -2.22 -12.95 4.77
C VAL A 286 -2.55 -14.41 5.05
N SER A 287 -3.13 -15.12 4.08
CA SER A 287 -3.44 -16.56 4.16
C SER A 287 -2.18 -17.40 4.39
N ALA A 288 -1.10 -17.07 3.70
CA ALA A 288 0.18 -17.78 3.82
C ALA A 288 0.96 -17.43 5.11
N ARG A 289 0.57 -16.37 5.84
CA ARG A 289 1.21 -15.89 7.08
C ARG A 289 2.69 -15.54 6.88
N ASN A 290 3.56 -16.24 7.62
CA ASN A 290 5.00 -15.98 7.70
C ASN A 290 5.74 -16.99 6.85
N CYS A 291 5.68 -16.78 5.55
CA CYS A 291 6.46 -17.57 4.64
C CYS A 291 7.96 -17.37 4.92
N LYS A 292 8.71 -18.47 4.79
CA LYS A 292 10.17 -18.40 4.95
C LYS A 292 10.75 -17.47 3.89
N GLU A 293 11.87 -16.85 4.22
CA GLU A 293 12.64 -16.06 3.25
C GLU A 293 12.92 -16.94 2.01
N ASN A 294 12.56 -16.43 0.82
CA ASN A 294 12.65 -17.11 -0.49
C ASN A 294 11.68 -18.28 -0.76
N GLN A 295 10.74 -18.58 0.14
CA GLN A 295 9.64 -19.52 -0.15
C GLN A 295 8.49 -18.78 -0.85
N SER A 296 7.94 -19.33 -1.94
CA SER A 296 6.76 -18.71 -2.58
C SER A 296 5.52 -18.79 -1.68
N ILE A 297 4.66 -17.79 -1.79
CA ILE A 297 3.35 -17.73 -1.13
C ILE A 297 2.48 -18.91 -1.52
N SER A 298 2.52 -19.39 -2.77
CA SER A 298 1.74 -20.56 -3.19
C SER A 298 2.14 -21.81 -2.40
N ASP A 299 3.45 -22.03 -2.26
CA ASP A 299 3.99 -23.20 -1.57
C ASP A 299 3.76 -23.11 -0.06
N CYS A 300 3.88 -21.89 0.46
CA CYS A 300 3.65 -21.57 1.87
C CYS A 300 2.19 -21.75 2.28
N ALA A 301 1.24 -21.36 1.42
CA ALA A 301 -0.19 -21.60 1.63
C ALA A 301 -0.54 -23.10 1.56
N ALA A 302 0.08 -23.84 0.64
CA ALA A 302 -0.10 -25.29 0.52
C ALA A 302 0.52 -26.10 1.69
N SER A 303 1.49 -25.53 2.41
CA SER A 303 2.23 -26.19 3.49
C SER A 303 1.56 -26.06 4.88
N ALA A 304 0.36 -25.50 5.00
CA ALA A 304 -0.42 -25.62 6.23
C ALA A 304 -0.64 -27.13 6.51
N PRO A 305 -0.39 -27.62 7.74
CA PRO A 305 -0.05 -29.01 7.96
C PRO A 305 -1.19 -29.91 7.48
N SER A 306 -0.91 -30.71 6.45
CA SER A 306 -1.58 -31.99 6.32
C SER A 306 -1.18 -32.78 7.55
N THR A 307 -2.16 -33.13 8.38
CA THR A 307 -2.00 -34.22 9.33
C THR A 307 -1.70 -35.46 8.51
N ASN A 308 -0.41 -35.74 8.28
CA ASN A 308 0.03 -37.06 7.88
C ASN A 308 -0.12 -37.96 9.10
N GLU A 309 -1.36 -38.36 9.37
CA GLU A 309 -1.60 -39.59 10.11
C GLU A 309 -1.23 -40.72 9.16
N ALA A 310 -0.09 -41.36 9.44
CA ALA A 310 0.26 -42.62 8.82
C ALA A 310 -0.90 -43.62 9.07
N PRO A 311 -1.25 -44.49 8.10
CA PRO A 311 -2.30 -45.46 8.31
C PRO A 311 -1.86 -46.42 9.41
N THR A 312 -2.49 -46.33 10.57
CA THR A 312 -2.27 -47.29 11.66
C THR A 312 -2.82 -48.63 11.19
N THR A 313 -1.87 -49.52 10.94
CA THR A 313 -2.08 -50.94 10.68
C THR A 313 -2.87 -51.58 11.83
N GLY A 314 -4.01 -52.15 11.50
CA GLY A 314 -4.51 -53.44 11.99
C GLY A 314 -4.69 -53.64 13.49
N ALA A 315 -5.94 -53.76 13.92
CA ALA A 315 -6.30 -54.67 15.02
C ALA A 315 -7.41 -55.63 14.52
N PRO A 316 -7.34 -56.93 14.85
CA PRO A 316 -8.16 -57.96 14.24
C PRO A 316 -9.56 -58.00 14.86
N MET A 317 -10.58 -58.21 14.02
CA MET A 317 -11.92 -58.57 14.48
C MET A 317 -11.87 -59.96 15.15
N THR A 318 -12.08 -60.00 16.46
CA THR A 318 -12.39 -61.24 17.17
C THR A 318 -13.83 -61.64 16.89
N SER A 319 -13.97 -62.79 16.23
CA SER A 319 -15.23 -63.51 16.05
C SER A 319 -15.67 -64.11 17.39
N ALA A 320 -16.91 -63.88 17.78
CA ALA A 320 -17.56 -64.65 18.84
C ALA A 320 -18.89 -65.19 18.31
N SER A 321 -18.89 -66.49 18.00
CA SER A 321 -20.08 -67.30 17.83
C SER A 321 -20.81 -67.46 19.15
N ALA A 322 -22.14 -67.38 19.13
CA ALA A 322 -23.00 -68.06 20.10
C ALA A 322 -24.24 -68.59 19.37
N ILE A 323 -24.19 -69.88 19.08
CA ILE A 323 -25.32 -70.74 18.71
C ILE A 323 -25.80 -71.39 20.02
N ALA A 324 -27.09 -71.25 20.33
CA ALA A 324 -27.96 -72.19 21.06
C ALA A 324 -29.30 -71.46 21.28
N GLY A 325 -30.49 -72.00 21.00
CA GLY A 325 -30.90 -73.36 20.71
C GLY A 325 -32.18 -73.66 21.50
N LYS A 326 -33.19 -74.18 20.78
CA LYS A 326 -34.53 -74.64 21.19
C LYS A 326 -35.63 -73.59 21.30
#